data_AF-A0A0M4FXT1-F1
#
_entry.id   AF-A0A0M4FXT1-F1
#
_cell.length_a   1.000
_cell.length_b   1.000
_cell.length_c   1.000
_cell.angle_alpha   90.00
_cell.angle_beta   90.00
_cell.angle_gamma   90.00
#
_symmetry.space_group_name_H-M   'P 1'
#
loop_
_entity.id
_entity.type
_entity.pdbx_description
1 polymer ?
#
loop_
_entity_poly.entity_id
_entity_poly.type
_entity_poly.pdbx_seq_one_letter_code
_entity_poly.pdbx_strand_id
1 'polypeptide(L)'
;MRYYVLICCLLILVLAGCEKTLTYEGVTSNWKVVYTISQDEKKIRRQVVDIQSVGGEPKSDVTFRAEFPSSSCEHNFTLDNKGHKQIFPGCLDGPRPDNKDDSFRVLITWGGQEEKIDLERK
;
A
#
# COMPACT_ATOMS: atom_id res chain seq x y z
N MET A 1 36.00 11.28 32.81
CA MET A 1 34.52 11.12 32.89
C MET A 1 33.71 12.02 31.94
N ARG A 2 34.23 13.15 31.43
CA ARG A 2 33.48 14.04 30.51
C ARG A 2 33.35 13.54 29.05
N TYR A 3 34.24 12.66 28.60
CA TYR A 3 34.27 12.17 27.21
C TYR A 3 33.27 11.05 26.91
N TYR A 4 32.92 10.22 27.91
CA TYR A 4 31.99 9.10 27.74
C TYR A 4 30.54 9.57 27.49
N VAL A 5 30.15 10.73 28.01
CA VAL A 5 28.81 11.31 27.81
C VAL A 5 28.63 11.82 26.37
N LEU A 6 29.68 12.40 25.78
CA LEU A 6 29.69 12.86 24.39
C LEU A 6 29.66 11.70 23.40
N ILE A 7 30.39 10.61 23.68
CA ILE A 7 30.39 9.39 22.85
C ILE A 7 29.03 8.69 22.91
N CYS A 8 28.36 8.66 24.07
CA CYS A 8 27.01 8.14 24.19
C CYS A 8 25.98 8.93 23.37
N CYS A 9 26.04 10.27 23.36
CA CYS A 9 25.11 11.08 22.55
C CYS A 9 25.30 10.89 21.04
N LEU A 10 26.53 10.67 20.57
CA LEU A 10 26.83 10.40 19.17
C LEU A 10 26.33 9.02 18.71
N LEU A 11 26.32 8.02 19.60
CA LEU A 11 25.78 6.68 19.31
C LEU A 11 24.24 6.65 19.24
N ILE A 12 23.54 7.52 19.98
CA ILE A 12 22.07 7.57 20.00
C ILE A 12 21.50 8.16 18.70
N LEU A 13 22.24 9.07 18.04
CA LEU A 13 21.80 9.70 16.77
C LEU A 13 21.84 8.76 15.56
N VAL A 14 22.61 7.67 15.60
CA VAL A 14 22.72 6.71 14.48
C VAL A 14 21.55 5.73 14.43
N LEU A 15 20.71 5.67 15.49
CA LEU A 15 19.59 4.73 15.59
C LEU A 15 18.25 5.28 15.09
N ALA A 16 18.20 6.54 14.66
CA ALA A 16 17.04 7.06 13.95
C ALA A 16 17.06 6.53 12.51
N GLY A 17 16.63 5.29 12.31
CA GLY A 17 16.43 4.72 10.98
C GLY A 17 15.51 5.62 10.17
N CYS A 18 15.94 6.03 8.98
CA CYS A 18 15.14 6.86 8.10
C CYS A 18 13.97 6.02 7.55
N GLU A 19 12.76 6.29 8.03
CA GLU A 19 11.55 5.70 7.46
C GLU A 19 11.29 6.30 6.08
N LYS A 20 11.00 5.44 5.10
CA LYS A 20 10.61 5.82 3.75
C LYS A 20 9.18 5.37 3.50
N THR A 21 8.35 6.30 3.06
CA THR A 21 7.01 6.02 2.55
C THR A 21 7.04 5.94 1.03
N LEU A 22 6.48 4.88 0.47
CA LEU A 22 6.19 4.75 -0.95
C LEU A 22 4.69 4.84 -1.14
N THR A 23 4.25 5.58 -2.16
CA THR A 23 2.84 5.70 -2.52
C THR A 23 2.69 5.33 -3.98
N TYR A 24 1.76 4.42 -4.25
CA TYR A 24 1.35 4.03 -5.58
C TYR A 24 -0.12 4.40 -5.76
N GLU A 25 -0.47 4.98 -6.90
CA GLU A 25 -1.81 5.46 -7.19
C GLU A 25 -2.25 5.00 -8.58
N GLY A 26 -3.51 4.61 -8.71
CA GLY A 26 -4.14 4.34 -10.00
C GLY A 26 -5.61 4.73 -9.96
N VAL A 27 -6.09 5.25 -11.09
CA VAL A 27 -7.48 5.73 -11.24
C VAL A 27 -8.05 5.22 -12.56
N THR A 28 -9.26 4.70 -12.51
CA THR A 28 -10.06 4.25 -13.67
C THR A 28 -11.42 4.96 -13.67
N SER A 29 -12.31 4.54 -14.58
CA SER A 29 -13.70 4.99 -14.63
C SER A 29 -14.48 4.76 -13.34
N ASN A 30 -14.17 3.69 -12.62
CA ASN A 30 -14.96 3.26 -11.46
C ASN A 30 -14.23 3.36 -10.14
N TRP A 31 -12.89 3.32 -10.16
CA TRP A 31 -12.09 3.15 -8.96
C TRP A 31 -10.92 4.11 -8.90
N LYS A 32 -10.62 4.54 -7.68
CA LYS A 32 -9.34 5.13 -7.31
C LYS A 32 -8.73 4.26 -6.21
N VAL A 33 -7.48 3.86 -6.40
CA VAL A 33 -6.73 3.04 -5.44
C VAL A 33 -5.44 3.76 -5.09
N VAL A 34 -5.17 3.87 -3.79
CA VAL A 34 -3.91 4.38 -3.25
C VAL A 34 -3.31 3.31 -2.36
N TYR A 35 -2.13 2.84 -2.71
CA TYR A 35 -1.38 1.86 -1.93
C TYR A 35 -0.17 2.55 -1.29
N THR A 36 -0.18 2.62 0.04
CA THR A 36 0.92 3.23 0.82
C THR A 36 1.72 2.16 1.56
N ILE A 37 3.04 2.19 1.39
CA ILE A 37 4.00 1.29 2.04
C ILE A 37 5.00 2.14 2.84
N SER A 38 4.95 2.03 4.16
CA SER A 38 5.96 2.58 5.06
C SER A 38 6.97 1.51 5.41
N GLN A 39 8.25 1.82 5.30
CA GLN A 39 9.33 0.84 5.44
C GLN A 39 10.64 1.52 5.85
N ASP A 40 11.50 0.78 6.53
CA ASP A 40 12.89 1.18 6.73
C ASP A 40 13.80 0.47 5.71
N GLU A 41 15.11 0.53 5.91
CA GLU A 41 16.08 -0.10 5.01
C GLU A 41 15.88 -1.62 4.86
N LYS A 42 15.31 -2.29 5.86
CA LYS A 42 15.32 -3.76 5.95
C LYS A 42 13.94 -4.39 6.08
N LYS A 43 12.90 -3.63 6.44
CA LYS A 43 11.57 -4.17 6.77
C LYS A 43 10.44 -3.22 6.37
N ILE A 44 9.34 -3.82 5.91
CA ILE A 44 8.08 -3.12 5.80
C ILE A 44 7.50 -2.94 7.21
N ARG A 45 7.12 -1.71 7.54
CA ARG A 45 6.55 -1.31 8.84
C ARG A 45 5.03 -1.21 8.78
N ARG A 46 4.51 -0.69 7.67
CA ARG A 46 3.07 -0.48 7.48
C ARG A 46 2.70 -0.61 6.01
N GLN A 47 1.53 -1.18 5.75
CA GLN A 47 0.93 -1.24 4.42
C GLN A 47 -0.54 -0.91 4.54
N VAL A 48 -0.99 0.06 3.75
CA VAL A 48 -2.39 0.49 3.73
C VAL A 48 -2.83 0.58 2.29
N VAL A 49 -4.01 0.04 1.99
CA VAL A 49 -4.67 0.21 0.70
C VAL A 49 -5.96 0.99 0.93
N ASP A 50 -6.05 2.17 0.32
CA ASP A 50 -7.25 3.00 0.30
C ASP A 50 -7.93 2.84 -1.07
N ILE A 51 -9.19 2.42 -1.05
CA ILE A 51 -9.99 2.14 -2.24
C ILE A 51 -11.23 3.02 -2.20
N GLN A 52 -11.46 3.76 -3.28
CA GLN A 52 -12.59 4.67 -3.43
C GLN A 52 -13.33 4.37 -4.73
N SER A 53 -14.64 4.14 -4.64
CA SER A 53 -15.52 4.16 -5.81
C SER A 53 -15.68 5.60 -6.30
N VAL A 54 -15.35 5.87 -7.56
CA VAL A 54 -15.48 7.18 -8.22
C VAL A 54 -16.54 7.18 -9.33
N GLY A 55 -17.02 6.01 -9.75
CA GLY A 55 -18.17 5.84 -10.63
C GLY A 55 -19.47 5.85 -9.82
N GLY A 56 -20.48 6.61 -10.27
CA GLY A 56 -21.66 6.99 -9.49
C GLY A 56 -22.63 5.88 -9.07
N GLU A 57 -22.46 4.65 -9.55
CA GLU A 57 -23.28 3.52 -9.09
C GLU A 57 -22.73 2.90 -7.80
N PRO A 58 -23.61 2.60 -6.82
CA PRO A 58 -23.24 1.84 -5.62
C PRO A 58 -22.70 0.46 -6.00
N LYS A 59 -21.58 0.07 -5.39
CA LYS A 59 -20.91 -1.21 -5.66
C LYS A 59 -20.97 -2.07 -4.41
N SER A 60 -21.56 -3.25 -4.53
CA SER A 60 -21.58 -4.29 -3.49
C SER A 60 -20.63 -5.43 -3.86
N ASP A 61 -20.32 -6.26 -2.87
CA ASP A 61 -19.58 -7.52 -3.05
C ASP A 61 -18.26 -7.31 -3.80
N VAL A 62 -17.45 -6.38 -3.28
CA VAL A 62 -16.23 -5.93 -3.93
C VAL A 62 -15.08 -6.83 -3.51
N THR A 63 -14.35 -7.35 -4.48
CA THR A 63 -13.10 -8.07 -4.25
C THR A 63 -11.94 -7.25 -4.79
N PHE A 64 -10.94 -7.00 -3.95
CA PHE A 64 -9.65 -6.46 -4.36
C PHE A 64 -8.61 -7.57 -4.41
N ARG A 65 -7.84 -7.63 -5.49
CA ARG A 65 -6.73 -8.57 -5.65
C ARG A 65 -5.48 -7.83 -6.11
N ALA A 66 -4.38 -7.99 -5.39
CA ALA A 66 -3.07 -7.51 -5.85
C ALA A 66 -2.23 -8.70 -6.29
N GLU A 67 -1.63 -8.61 -7.48
CA GLU A 67 -0.75 -9.63 -8.04
C GLU A 67 0.69 -9.12 -8.06
N PHE A 68 1.57 -9.83 -7.38
CA PHE A 68 3.01 -9.58 -7.34
C PHE A 68 3.75 -10.78 -7.94
N PRO A 69 5.01 -10.61 -8.39
CA PRO A 69 5.76 -11.70 -9.02
C PRO A 69 5.86 -12.99 -8.17
N SER A 70 5.90 -12.86 -6.85
CA SER A 70 6.07 -13.98 -5.91
C SER A 70 4.88 -14.24 -4.99
N SER A 71 3.82 -13.43 -5.05
CA SER A 71 2.67 -13.54 -4.15
C SER A 71 1.43 -12.86 -4.71
N SER A 72 0.27 -13.24 -4.21
CA SER A 72 -0.98 -12.50 -4.45
C SER A 72 -1.78 -12.42 -3.18
N CYS A 73 -2.51 -11.32 -2.99
CA CYS A 73 -3.50 -11.20 -1.93
C CYS A 73 -4.89 -11.08 -2.53
N GLU A 74 -5.91 -11.40 -1.74
CA GLU A 74 -7.29 -11.10 -2.08
C GLU A 74 -8.05 -10.65 -0.83
N HIS A 75 -8.87 -9.61 -0.98
CA HIS A 75 -9.72 -9.09 0.08
C HIS A 75 -11.12 -8.85 -0.43
N ASN A 76 -12.09 -9.49 0.21
CA ASN A 76 -13.51 -9.26 0.00
C ASN A 76 -14.02 -8.23 1.01
N PHE A 77 -14.76 -7.23 0.56
CA PHE A 77 -15.28 -6.18 1.43
C PHE A 77 -16.53 -5.51 0.87
N THR A 78 -17.22 -4.80 1.76
CA THR A 78 -18.21 -3.79 1.43
C THR A 78 -17.61 -2.40 1.60
N LEU A 79 -18.05 -1.47 0.76
CA LEU A 79 -17.72 -0.06 0.89
C LEU A 79 -18.54 0.57 2.02
N ASP A 80 -17.99 1.63 2.63
CA ASP A 80 -18.76 2.48 3.52
C ASP A 80 -19.79 3.33 2.77
N ASN A 81 -20.55 4.15 3.50
CA ASN A 81 -21.58 5.03 2.92
C ASN A 81 -21.04 6.13 1.98
N LYS A 82 -19.71 6.32 1.92
CA LYS A 82 -19.03 7.23 0.99
C LYS A 82 -18.38 6.48 -0.17
N GLY A 83 -18.61 5.17 -0.30
CA GLY A 83 -17.98 4.36 -1.34
C GLY A 83 -16.50 4.10 -1.08
N HIS A 84 -16.06 4.15 0.17
CA HIS A 84 -14.66 4.04 0.56
C HIS A 84 -14.37 2.76 1.36
N LYS A 85 -13.17 2.22 1.21
CA LYS A 85 -12.63 1.14 2.04
C LYS A 85 -11.14 1.34 2.28
N GLN A 86 -10.72 1.16 3.52
CA GLN A 86 -9.32 1.00 3.87
C GLN A 86 -9.04 -0.47 4.26
N ILE A 87 -7.95 -1.03 3.75
CA ILE A 87 -7.46 -2.38 4.05
C ILE A 87 -6.14 -2.26 4.83
N PHE A 88 -6.09 -2.91 5.99
CA PHE A 88 -4.91 -2.99 6.86
C PHE A 88 -4.88 -4.34 7.63
N PRO A 89 -3.75 -5.08 7.62
CA PRO A 89 -2.58 -4.85 6.79
C PRO A 89 -2.93 -4.98 5.30
N GLY A 90 -2.13 -4.35 4.45
CA GLY A 90 -2.22 -4.53 3.00
C GLY A 90 -1.82 -5.94 2.55
N CYS A 91 -1.34 -6.03 1.32
CA CYS A 91 -1.22 -7.28 0.56
C CYS A 91 0.17 -7.85 0.37
N LEU A 92 1.20 -7.19 0.88
CA LEU A 92 2.57 -7.58 0.65
C LEU A 92 3.07 -8.42 1.83
N ASP A 93 2.87 -9.74 1.75
CA ASP A 93 3.57 -10.71 2.60
C ASP A 93 4.91 -11.07 1.93
N GLY A 94 5.95 -10.26 2.15
CA GLY A 94 7.27 -10.54 1.60
C GLY A 94 8.06 -9.30 1.19
N PRO A 95 9.29 -9.48 0.67
CA PRO A 95 10.14 -8.35 0.31
C PRO A 95 9.47 -7.50 -0.77
N ARG A 96 9.70 -6.18 -0.65
CA ARG A 96 9.38 -5.09 -1.58
C ARG A 96 9.10 -5.56 -3.03
N PRO A 97 8.11 -4.97 -3.73
CA PRO A 97 8.28 -4.78 -5.16
C PRO A 97 9.65 -4.13 -5.35
N ASP A 98 10.60 -4.85 -5.96
CA ASP A 98 11.94 -4.33 -6.23
C ASP A 98 11.73 -2.93 -6.81
N ASN A 99 12.46 -1.95 -6.29
CA ASN A 99 12.26 -0.52 -6.53
C ASN A 99 12.60 -0.13 -8.00
N LYS A 100 12.62 -1.12 -8.89
CA LYS A 100 12.79 -1.09 -10.34
C LYS A 100 11.47 -1.15 -11.09
N ASP A 101 10.42 -1.72 -10.50
CA ASP A 101 9.07 -1.67 -11.07
C ASP A 101 8.36 -0.45 -10.48
N ASP A 102 8.34 0.64 -11.25
CA ASP A 102 7.63 1.88 -10.89
C ASP A 102 6.09 1.72 -10.92
N SER A 103 5.60 0.51 -11.19
CA SER A 103 4.18 0.20 -11.17
C SER A 103 3.90 -1.28 -10.89
N PHE A 104 2.72 -1.59 -10.35
CA PHE A 104 2.19 -2.95 -10.30
C PHE A 104 0.67 -2.96 -10.50
N ARG A 105 0.12 -4.11 -10.87
CA ARG A 105 -1.28 -4.27 -11.22
C ARG A 105 -2.12 -4.76 -10.05
N VAL A 106 -3.31 -4.19 -9.92
CA VAL A 106 -4.37 -4.69 -9.05
C VAL A 106 -5.64 -4.93 -9.87
N LEU A 107 -6.50 -5.80 -9.36
CA LEU A 107 -7.80 -6.11 -9.93
C LEU A 107 -8.88 -5.78 -8.89
N ILE A 108 -9.96 -5.17 -9.35
CA ILE A 108 -11.17 -5.00 -8.55
C ILE A 108 -12.33 -5.64 -9.29
N THR A 109 -13.04 -6.54 -8.62
CA THR A 109 -14.29 -7.12 -9.13
C THR A 109 -15.47 -6.70 -8.27
N TRP A 110 -16.64 -6.50 -8.89
CA TRP A 110 -17.88 -6.16 -8.22
C TRP A 110 -19.05 -6.54 -9.13
N GLY A 111 -20.11 -7.15 -8.59
CA GLY A 111 -21.32 -7.46 -9.37
C GLY A 111 -21.08 -8.21 -10.69
N GLY A 112 -20.04 -9.05 -10.77
CA GLY A 112 -19.63 -9.76 -11.99
C GLY A 112 -18.80 -8.94 -13.00
N GLN A 113 -18.54 -7.66 -12.73
CA GLN A 113 -17.61 -6.81 -13.49
C GLN A 113 -16.18 -6.94 -12.92
N GLU A 114 -15.19 -6.67 -13.76
CA GLU A 114 -13.77 -6.65 -13.41
C GLU A 114 -13.11 -5.41 -14.03
N GLU A 115 -12.28 -4.71 -13.25
CA GLU A 115 -11.36 -3.70 -13.74
C GLU A 115 -9.93 -4.00 -13.29
N LYS A 116 -9.00 -3.79 -14.22
CA LYS A 116 -7.56 -3.87 -13.97
C LYS A 116 -7.02 -2.46 -13.85
N ILE A 117 -6.24 -2.22 -12.80
CA ILE A 117 -5.69 -0.91 -12.48
C ILE A 117 -4.19 -1.07 -12.32
N ASP A 118 -3.43 -0.35 -13.15
CA ASP A 118 -1.98 -0.22 -12.97
C ASP A 118 -1.74 0.91 -11.97
N LEU A 119 -1.12 0.59 -10.83
CA LEU A 119 -0.77 1.56 -9.79
C LEU A 119 0.64 2.05 -10.06
N GLU A 120 0.78 3.34 -10.32
CA GLU A 120 2.06 3.98 -10.61
C GLU A 120 2.61 4.68 -9.37
N ARG A 121 3.93 4.69 -9.24
CA ARG A 121 4.61 5.37 -8.14
C ARG A 121 4.48 6.90 -8.27
N LYS A 122 4.10 7.55 -7.17
CA LYS A 122 4.08 9.02 -7.02
C LYS A 122 5.39 9.61 -6.52
#